data_AF-A0A351BEC3-F1
#
_entry.id   AF-A0A351BEC3-F1
#
_cell.length_a   1.000
_cell.length_b   1.000
_cell.length_c   1.000
_cell.angle_alpha   90.00
_cell.angle_beta   90.00
_cell.angle_gamma   90.00
#
_symmetry.space_group_name_H-M   'P 1'
#
loop_
_entity.id
_entity.type
_entity.pdbx_description
1 polymer ?
#
loop_
_entity_poly.entity_id
_entity_poly.type
_entity_poly.pdbx_seq_one_letter_code
_entity_poly.pdbx_strand_id
1 'polypeptide(L)' 'VLADFFIGAHAAVAGYTVLTRDTRPYSTYFSGLSLVSPASGTGGQ' A
#
# COMPACT_ATOMS: atom_id res chain seq x y z
N VAL A 1 -1.53 -8.78 9.33
CA VAL A 1 -0.52 -7.97 10.07
C VAL A 1 0.89 -8.34 9.69
N LEU A 2 1.40 -9.55 10.00
CA LEU A 2 2.80 -9.88 9.72
C LEU A 2 3.12 -9.94 8.21
N ALA A 3 2.21 -10.47 7.40
CA ALA A 3 2.37 -10.48 5.94
C ALA A 3 2.43 -9.04 5.37
N ASP A 4 1.50 -8.18 5.77
CA ASP A 4 1.44 -6.78 5.34
C ASP A 4 2.71 -6.00 5.72
N PHE A 5 3.29 -6.32 6.88
CA PHE A 5 4.56 -5.77 7.31
C PHE A 5 5.71 -6.17 6.38
N PHE A 6 5.87 -7.45 6.05
CA PHE A 6 6.95 -7.90 5.16
C PHE A 6 6.80 -7.35 3.74
N ILE A 7 5.57 -7.30 3.22
CA ILE A 7 5.28 -6.71 1.91
C ILE A 7 5.62 -5.21 1.91
N GLY A 8 5.18 -4.47 2.93
CA GLY A 8 5.46 -3.04 3.07
C GLY A 8 6.95 -2.73 3.25
N ALA A 9 7.67 -3.52 4.06
CA ALA A 9 9.10 -3.38 4.26
C ALA A 9 9.88 -3.60 2.96
N HIS A 10 9.55 -4.66 2.21
CA HIS A 10 10.17 -4.93 0.92
C HIS A 10 9.92 -3.80 -0.08
N ALA A 11 8.69 -3.32 -0.18
CA ALA A 11 8.35 -2.21 -1.08
C ALA A 11 9.06 -0.91 -0.69
N ALA A 12 9.19 -0.61 0.60
CA ALA A 12 9.88 0.58 1.10
C ALA A 12 11.38 0.59 0.77
N VAL A 13 12.07 -0.54 0.91
CA VAL A 13 13.50 -0.63 0.58
C VAL A 13 13.77 -0.69 -0.93
N ALA A 14 12.85 -1.28 -1.69
CA ALA A 14 12.97 -1.39 -3.14
C ALA A 14 12.45 -0.15 -3.89
N GLY A 15 11.79 0.78 -3.20
CA GLY A 15 11.20 1.97 -3.82
C GLY A 15 9.95 1.67 -4.66
N TYR A 16 9.20 0.62 -4.32
CA TYR A 16 7.99 0.21 -5.03
C TYR A 16 6.71 0.82 -4.45
N THR A 17 5.70 0.97 -5.30
CA THR A 17 4.34 1.35 -4.92
C THR A 17 3.51 0.10 -4.64
N VAL A 18 2.76 0.09 -3.53
CA VAL A 18 1.86 -1.01 -3.16
C VAL A 18 0.43 -0.68 -3.56
N LEU A 19 -0.15 -1.50 -4.45
CA LEU A 19 -1.58 -1.48 -4.76
C LEU A 19 -2.33 -2.36 -3.74
N THR A 20 -3.18 -1.74 -2.91
CA THR A 20 -3.93 -2.46 -1.87
C THR A 20 -5.31 -1.85 -1.67
N ARG A 21 -6.30 -2.68 -1.35
CA ARG A 21 -7.64 -2.21 -0.95
C ARG A 21 -7.68 -1.65 0.47
N ASP A 22 -6.73 -2.04 1.32
CA ASP A 22 -6.62 -1.55 2.69
C ASP A 22 -5.25 -0.93 2.92
N THR A 23 -5.22 0.39 2.98
CA THR A 23 -4.02 1.21 3.12
C THR A 23 -3.61 1.41 4.58
N ARG A 24 -4.52 1.18 5.53
CA ARG A 24 -4.31 1.43 6.97
C ARG A 24 -3.09 0.72 7.55
N PRO A 25 -2.91 -0.62 7.38
CA PRO A 25 -1.76 -1.29 7.97
C PRO A 25 -0.43 -0.76 7.40
N TYR A 26 -0.37 -0.55 6.08
CA TYR A 26 0.84 -0.06 5.42
C TYR A 26 1.20 1.37 5.83
N SER A 27 0.22 2.28 5.87
CA SER A 27 0.44 3.67 6.29
C SER A 27 0.80 3.81 7.77
N THR A 28 0.39 2.87 8.62
CA THR A 28 0.71 2.88 10.05
C THR A 28 2.17 2.52 10.30
N TYR A 29 2.69 1.52 9.57
CA TYR A 29 4.08 1.07 9.72
C TYR A 29 5.06 1.88 8.86
N PHE A 30 4.64 2.38 7.70
CA PHE A 30 5.51 2.98 6.70
C PHE A 30 4.89 4.27 6.14
N SER A 31 4.98 5.37 6.89
CA SER A 31 4.38 6.66 6.51
C SER A 31 4.89 7.24 5.18
N GLY A 32 6.10 6.86 4.75
CA GLY A 32 6.69 7.28 3.47
C GLY A 32 6.45 6.32 2.30
N LEU A 33 5.73 5.23 2.50
CA LEU A 33 5.49 4.24 1.45
C LEU A 33 4.44 4.74 0.45
N SER A 34 4.72 4.59 -0.85
CA SER A 34 3.76 4.92 -1.90
C SER A 34 2.64 3.87 -1.95
N LEU A 35 1.39 4.30 -1.74
CA LEU A 35 0.21 3.44 -1.71
C LEU A 35 -0.81 3.87 -2.77
N VAL A 36 -1.34 2.89 -3.50
CA VAL A 36 -2.48 3.08 -4.41
C VAL A 36 -3.62 2.20 -3.90
N SER A 37 -4.81 2.78 -3.78
CA SER A 37 -6.02 2.03 -3.47
C SER A 37 -7.01 2.20 -4.62
N PRO A 38 -7.72 1.13 -5.03
CA PRO A 38 -8.82 1.30 -5.97
C PRO A 38 -9.85 2.23 -5.33
N ALA A 39 -10.04 3.40 -5.94
CA ALA A 39 -11.18 4.25 -5.62
C ALA A 39 -12.45 3.42 -5.82
N SER A 40 -13.37 3.47 -4.85
CA SER A 40 -14.72 2.95 -5.00
C SER A 40 -15.24 3.38 -6.36
N GLY A 41 -15.47 2.41 -7.25
CA GLY A 41 -15.48 2.64 -8.69
C GLY A 41 -16.28 3.87 -9.12
N THR A 42 -15.59 4.85 -9.69
CA THR A 42 -16.16 5.60 -10.80
C THR A 42 -15.63 4.94 -12.05
N GLY A 43 -16.39 3.95 -12.54
CA GLY A 43 -16.25 3.49 -13.90
C GLY A 43 -16.55 4.67 -14.81
N GLY A 44 -15.51 5.17 -15.45
CA GLY A 44 -15.56 6.32 -16.33
C GLY A 44 -14.21 6.41 -17.01
N GLN A 45 -14.03 5.51 -17.99
CA GLN A 45 -13.23 5.58 -19.23
C GLN A 45 -12.99 4.14 -19.71
#